data_AF-A0A8H3Y1L1-F1
#
_entry.id   AF-A0A8H3Y1L1-F1
#
_cell.length_a   1.000
_cell.length_b   1.000
_cell.length_c   1.000
_cell.angle_alpha   90.00
_cell.angle_beta   90.00
_cell.angle_gamma   90.00
#
_symmetry.space_group_name_H-M   'P 1'
#
loop_
_entity.id
_entity.type
_entity.pdbx_description
1 polymer ?
#
loop_
_entity_poly.entity_id
_entity_poly.type
_entity_poly.pdbx_seq_one_letter_code
_entity_poly.pdbx_strand_id
1 'polypeptide(L)'
;MSNKTAPETLRLPTVPEIEAATERLSMSDAYDQVFRVGERFAVKSGYGVPLIEAETMKFLENNQVPVPKVHAAFKDPGNKKTYIIMDHVPGDTLEALLPSLEPSEKATICKLIKDAITKLRSIPAPGYFGMVNRQPYLDGVFWTVNDDPKISGPFTSQEGFNSAIIERLRQIESEQYIRLLRPMIERTLTGHRPVFTHGDLQPKNIMVERLGVRDGCPEFKITLLDWEGAGWFPEYWEFCNATIACRFKPAWLDLVPDILEQYSLEFLMMQVVYAAVFY
;
A
#
# COMPACT_ATOMS: atom_id res chain seq x y z
N MET A 1 -39.13 -12.14 26.42
CA MET A 1 -37.79 -12.13 27.04
C MET A 1 -36.79 -12.07 25.91
N SER A 2 -36.13 -10.92 25.73
CA SER A 2 -35.15 -10.71 24.67
C SER A 2 -33.82 -11.32 25.12
N ASN A 3 -33.39 -12.39 24.45
CA ASN A 3 -32.06 -12.98 24.63
C ASN A 3 -31.05 -11.96 24.10
N LYS A 4 -30.56 -11.09 24.99
CA LYS A 4 -29.30 -10.39 24.78
C LYS A 4 -28.21 -11.44 24.91
N THR A 5 -27.80 -12.03 23.79
CA THR A 5 -26.52 -12.73 23.69
C THR A 5 -25.44 -11.76 24.19
N ALA A 6 -24.70 -12.17 25.21
CA ALA A 6 -23.51 -11.45 25.63
C ALA A 6 -22.57 -11.33 24.43
N PRO A 7 -21.86 -10.20 24.24
CA PRO A 7 -20.88 -10.11 23.17
C PRO A 7 -19.86 -11.22 23.37
N GLU A 8 -19.78 -12.17 22.44
CA GLU A 8 -18.71 -13.15 22.40
C GLU A 8 -17.39 -12.39 22.47
N THR A 9 -16.64 -12.61 23.54
CA THR A 9 -15.29 -12.07 23.66
C THR A 9 -14.47 -12.61 22.50
N LEU A 10 -14.07 -11.72 21.60
CA LEU A 10 -13.28 -12.09 20.43
C LEU A 10 -11.95 -12.73 20.88
N ARG A 11 -11.83 -14.05 20.74
CA ARG A 11 -10.60 -14.78 21.00
C ARG A 11 -9.67 -14.63 19.79
N LEU A 12 -8.51 -14.02 20.00
CA LEU A 12 -7.47 -13.95 18.98
C LEU A 12 -6.70 -15.27 18.90
N PRO A 13 -6.21 -15.64 17.70
CA PRO A 13 -5.37 -16.83 17.55
C PRO A 13 -4.04 -16.66 18.28
N THR A 14 -3.57 -17.74 18.89
CA THR A 14 -2.26 -17.81 19.55
C THR A 14 -1.15 -18.06 18.52
N VAL A 15 0.10 -17.74 18.87
CA VAL A 15 1.26 -17.99 17.97
C VAL A 15 1.34 -19.46 17.50
N PRO A 16 1.16 -20.49 18.35
CA PRO A 16 1.13 -21.88 17.88
C PRO A 16 -0.01 -22.17 16.88
N GLU A 17 -1.19 -21.56 17.05
CA GLU A 17 -2.31 -21.72 16.10
C GLU A 17 -2.00 -21.05 14.76
N ILE A 18 -1.33 -19.89 14.79
CA ILE A 18 -0.90 -19.17 13.59
C ILE A 18 0.15 -19.99 12.83
N GLU A 19 1.17 -20.49 13.52
CA GLU A 19 2.25 -21.28 12.89
C GLU A 19 1.79 -22.66 12.40
N ALA A 20 0.66 -23.17 12.92
CA ALA A 20 0.03 -24.41 12.46
C ALA A 20 -0.94 -24.20 11.28
N ALA A 21 -1.25 -22.96 10.91
CA ALA A 21 -2.19 -22.66 9.83
C ALA A 21 -1.63 -23.09 8.47
N THR A 22 -2.48 -23.69 7.64
CA THR A 22 -2.09 -24.24 6.34
C THR A 22 -2.69 -23.48 5.15
N GLU A 23 -3.76 -22.73 5.36
CA GLU A 23 -4.41 -21.93 4.33
C GLU A 23 -3.62 -20.62 4.13
N ARG A 24 -2.67 -20.66 3.19
CA ARG A 24 -1.87 -19.50 2.81
C ARG A 24 -2.67 -18.60 1.87
N LEU A 25 -2.70 -17.31 2.18
CA LEU A 25 -3.33 -16.26 1.38
C LEU A 25 -2.30 -15.51 0.52
N SER A 26 -1.06 -15.39 0.98
CA SER A 26 0.03 -14.79 0.20
C SER A 26 0.59 -15.75 -0.85
N MET A 27 1.31 -15.21 -1.82
CA MET A 27 2.08 -16.03 -2.78
C MET A 27 3.13 -16.89 -2.05
N SER A 28 3.48 -18.03 -2.65
CA SER A 28 4.37 -19.01 -2.02
C SER A 28 5.79 -18.50 -1.77
N ASP A 29 6.25 -17.57 -2.60
CA ASP A 29 7.56 -16.93 -2.64
C ASP A 29 7.57 -15.54 -1.99
N ALA A 30 6.44 -15.08 -1.44
CA ALA A 30 6.37 -13.82 -0.71
C ALA A 30 7.31 -13.86 0.51
N TYR A 31 8.06 -12.77 0.71
CA TYR A 31 8.98 -12.63 1.83
C TYR A 31 8.24 -12.67 3.17
N ASP A 32 7.10 -11.99 3.24
CA ASP A 32 6.18 -12.05 4.35
C ASP A 32 5.00 -12.99 4.03
N GLN A 33 4.63 -13.80 5.02
CA GLN A 33 3.61 -14.82 4.84
C GLN A 33 2.29 -14.38 5.44
N VAL A 34 1.20 -14.54 4.68
CA VAL A 34 -0.15 -14.30 5.17
C VAL A 34 -0.91 -15.61 5.20
N PHE A 35 -1.43 -15.97 6.37
CA PHE A 35 -2.25 -17.16 6.56
C PHE A 35 -3.64 -16.81 7.05
N ARG A 36 -4.63 -17.56 6.59
CA ARG A 36 -5.95 -17.56 7.19
C ARG A 36 -5.94 -18.44 8.43
N VAL A 37 -6.47 -17.90 9.54
CA VAL A 37 -6.56 -18.62 10.81
C VAL A 37 -8.02 -18.61 11.29
N GLY A 38 -8.64 -19.78 11.23
CA GLY A 38 -10.09 -19.92 11.37
C GLY A 38 -10.85 -19.18 10.27
N GLU A 39 -12.13 -18.88 10.50
CA GLU A 39 -12.95 -18.22 9.48
C GLU A 39 -12.71 -16.71 9.39
N ARG A 40 -12.22 -16.11 10.49
CA ARG A 40 -12.30 -14.66 10.73
C ARG A 40 -10.99 -13.91 10.57
N PHE A 41 -9.83 -14.55 10.70
CA PHE A 41 -8.56 -13.84 10.77
C PHE A 41 -7.66 -14.14 9.58
N ALA A 42 -7.02 -13.08 9.09
CA ALA A 42 -5.80 -13.17 8.31
C ALA A 42 -4.64 -12.71 9.20
N VAL A 43 -3.51 -13.41 9.16
CA VAL A 43 -2.33 -13.11 9.95
C VAL A 43 -1.13 -12.96 9.04
N LYS A 44 -0.60 -11.74 8.92
CA LYS A 44 0.70 -11.46 8.28
C LYS A 44 1.80 -11.69 9.30
N SER A 45 2.80 -12.48 8.93
CA SER A 45 3.94 -12.77 9.81
C SER A 45 5.24 -12.91 9.03
N GLY A 46 6.33 -12.44 9.65
CA GLY A 46 7.65 -12.44 9.04
C GLY A 46 8.69 -11.74 9.90
N TYR A 47 9.95 -11.85 9.50
CA TYR A 47 11.06 -11.18 10.19
C TYR A 47 11.20 -9.71 9.79
N GLY A 48 10.74 -9.34 8.58
CA GLY A 48 10.77 -7.98 8.07
C GLY A 48 9.45 -7.22 8.19
N VAL A 49 8.33 -7.89 8.50
CA VAL A 49 7.02 -7.22 8.69
C VAL A 49 7.14 -6.07 9.69
N PRO A 50 6.92 -4.81 9.26
CA PRO A 50 7.07 -3.67 10.14
C PRO A 50 5.76 -3.40 10.90
N LEU A 51 5.87 -3.10 12.20
CA LEU A 51 4.69 -2.78 13.03
C LEU A 51 3.93 -1.54 12.55
N ILE A 52 4.59 -0.65 11.79
CA ILE A 52 3.98 0.54 11.21
C ILE A 52 2.83 0.20 10.27
N GLU A 53 2.83 -0.96 9.60
CA GLU A 53 1.73 -1.38 8.74
C GLU A 53 0.42 -1.50 9.55
N ALA A 54 0.49 -2.06 10.75
CA ALA A 54 -0.65 -2.17 11.65
C ALA A 54 -1.11 -0.81 12.20
N GLU A 55 -0.17 0.10 12.50
CA GLU A 55 -0.48 1.47 12.92
C GLU A 55 -1.17 2.26 11.80
N THR A 56 -0.67 2.12 10.57
CA THR A 56 -1.25 2.70 9.36
C THR A 56 -2.68 2.22 9.14
N MET A 57 -2.94 0.91 9.18
CA MET A 57 -4.31 0.40 9.03
C MET A 57 -5.26 0.93 10.11
N LYS A 58 -4.83 1.02 11.38
CA LYS A 58 -5.64 1.62 12.45
C LYS A 58 -5.92 3.10 12.21
N PHE A 59 -4.92 3.84 11.75
CA PHE A 59 -5.08 5.25 11.37
C PHE A 59 -6.09 5.41 10.23
N LEU A 60 -6.02 4.55 9.21
CA LEU A 60 -6.89 4.57 8.04
C LEU A 60 -8.33 4.13 8.35
N GLU A 61 -8.51 3.16 9.24
CA GLU A 61 -9.84 2.76 9.75
C GLU A 61 -10.55 3.96 10.40
N ASN A 62 -9.84 4.75 11.22
CA ASN A 62 -10.39 5.96 11.84
C ASN A 62 -10.73 7.06 10.81
N ASN A 63 -10.04 7.07 9.66
CA ASN A 63 -10.35 7.92 8.52
C ASN A 63 -11.33 7.25 7.53
N GLN A 64 -11.93 6.12 7.93
CA GLN A 64 -12.94 5.37 7.19
C GLN A 64 -12.50 4.92 5.79
N VAL A 65 -11.19 4.74 5.57
CA VAL A 65 -10.66 4.10 4.35
C VAL A 65 -10.91 2.60 4.45
N PRO A 66 -11.31 1.91 3.35
CA PRO A 66 -11.63 0.49 3.41
C PRO A 66 -10.35 -0.35 3.56
N VAL A 67 -10.02 -0.68 4.81
CA VAL A 67 -8.86 -1.48 5.21
C VAL A 67 -9.28 -2.66 6.09
N PRO A 68 -8.49 -3.74 6.19
CA PRO A 68 -8.70 -4.78 7.19
C PRO A 68 -8.63 -4.19 8.59
N LYS A 69 -9.54 -4.61 9.48
CA LYS A 69 -9.48 -4.22 10.88
C LYS A 69 -8.35 -4.96 11.59
N VAL A 70 -7.44 -4.21 12.20
CA VAL A 70 -6.34 -4.80 13.00
C VAL A 70 -6.81 -5.09 14.42
N HIS A 71 -6.65 -6.34 14.86
CA HIS A 71 -6.97 -6.76 16.21
C HIS A 71 -5.76 -6.76 17.14
N ALA A 72 -4.60 -7.17 16.63
CA ALA A 72 -3.34 -7.16 17.38
C ALA A 72 -2.15 -7.05 16.43
N ALA A 73 -1.07 -6.43 16.91
CA ALA A 73 0.22 -6.44 16.24
C ALA A 73 1.33 -6.48 17.29
N PHE A 74 2.27 -7.41 17.16
CA PHE A 74 3.33 -7.61 18.14
C PHE A 74 4.52 -8.33 17.54
N LYS A 75 5.70 -8.14 18.15
CA LYS A 75 6.90 -8.93 17.88
C LYS A 75 7.03 -10.02 18.93
N ASP A 76 7.06 -11.28 18.50
CA ASP A 76 7.21 -12.39 19.43
C ASP A 76 8.65 -12.43 19.99
N PRO A 77 8.82 -12.44 21.33
CA PRO A 77 10.15 -12.41 21.93
C PRO A 77 10.92 -13.72 21.74
N GLY A 78 10.24 -14.85 21.49
CA GLY A 78 10.85 -16.16 21.32
C GLY A 78 11.46 -16.34 19.94
N ASN A 79 10.66 -16.17 18.89
CA ASN A 79 11.10 -16.40 17.51
C ASN A 79 11.47 -15.12 16.75
N LYS A 80 11.26 -13.92 17.34
CA LYS A 80 11.58 -12.61 16.77
C LYS A 80 10.78 -12.22 15.52
N LYS A 81 9.77 -12.99 15.10
CA LYS A 81 8.84 -12.59 14.03
C LYS A 81 7.88 -11.52 14.52
N THR A 82 7.48 -10.64 13.63
CA THR A 82 6.33 -9.77 13.83
C THR A 82 5.08 -10.49 13.35
N TYR A 83 3.97 -10.29 14.06
CA TYR A 83 2.65 -10.78 13.71
C TYR A 83 1.67 -9.61 13.66
N ILE A 84 0.87 -9.54 12.60
CA ILE A 84 -0.26 -8.63 12.47
C ILE A 84 -1.51 -9.48 12.29
N ILE A 85 -2.38 -9.49 13.29
CA ILE A 85 -3.66 -10.20 13.30
C ILE A 85 -4.74 -9.20 12.89
N MET A 86 -5.41 -9.47 11.77
CA MET A 86 -6.44 -8.62 11.19
C MET A 86 -7.64 -9.44 10.69
N ASP A 87 -8.74 -8.76 10.36
CA ASP A 87 -9.89 -9.41 9.71
C ASP A 87 -9.46 -10.07 8.39
N HIS A 88 -9.90 -11.31 8.20
CA HIS A 88 -9.89 -11.95 6.88
C HIS A 88 -10.92 -11.25 6.00
N VAL A 89 -10.47 -10.73 4.87
CA VAL A 89 -11.35 -10.03 3.92
C VAL A 89 -11.95 -11.05 2.95
N PRO A 90 -13.30 -11.15 2.85
CA PRO A 90 -13.94 -12.03 1.89
C PRO A 90 -13.81 -11.52 0.44
N GLY A 91 -13.97 -12.44 -0.52
CA GLY A 91 -13.90 -12.15 -1.95
C GLY A 91 -12.59 -12.61 -2.58
N ASP A 92 -12.31 -12.09 -3.76
CA ASP A 92 -11.12 -12.41 -4.55
C ASP A 92 -10.34 -11.12 -4.85
N THR A 93 -9.05 -11.24 -5.17
CA THR A 93 -8.27 -10.08 -5.60
C THR A 93 -8.77 -9.57 -6.94
N LEU A 94 -8.68 -8.26 -7.17
CA LEU A 94 -8.97 -7.65 -8.47
C LEU A 94 -8.11 -8.29 -9.55
N GLU A 95 -6.87 -8.65 -9.25
CA GLU A 95 -6.00 -9.40 -10.16
C GLU A 95 -6.66 -10.68 -10.69
N ALA A 96 -7.25 -11.49 -9.81
CA ALA A 96 -7.90 -12.73 -10.17
C ALA A 96 -9.20 -12.50 -10.96
N LEU A 97 -9.93 -11.43 -10.65
CA LEU A 97 -11.23 -11.12 -11.27
C LEU A 97 -11.12 -10.37 -12.60
N LEU A 98 -10.07 -9.58 -12.81
CA LEU A 98 -9.92 -8.72 -14.00
C LEU A 98 -10.21 -9.41 -15.35
N PRO A 99 -9.78 -10.67 -15.58
CA PRO A 99 -10.06 -11.39 -16.83
C PRO A 99 -11.54 -11.70 -17.06
N SER A 100 -12.36 -11.80 -16.00
CA SER A 100 -13.77 -12.23 -16.08
C SER A 100 -14.77 -11.09 -15.87
N LEU A 101 -14.34 -9.92 -15.43
CA LEU A 101 -15.23 -8.78 -15.19
C LEU A 101 -15.78 -8.19 -16.49
N GLU A 102 -17.09 -7.95 -16.50
CA GLU A 102 -17.76 -7.22 -17.59
C GLU A 102 -17.40 -5.72 -17.55
N PRO A 103 -17.51 -4.98 -18.68
CA PRO A 103 -17.18 -3.56 -18.73
C PRO A 103 -17.90 -2.69 -17.68
N SER A 104 -19.18 -2.97 -17.41
CA SER A 104 -19.96 -2.25 -16.39
C SER A 104 -19.49 -2.55 -14.96
N GLU A 105 -19.03 -3.78 -14.71
CA GLU A 105 -18.46 -4.18 -13.41
C GLU A 105 -17.10 -3.53 -13.20
N LYS A 106 -16.24 -3.51 -14.24
CA LYS A 106 -14.98 -2.77 -14.23
C LYS A 106 -15.20 -1.29 -13.92
N ALA A 107 -16.15 -0.64 -14.58
CA ALA A 107 -16.48 0.76 -14.32
C ALA A 107 -16.94 1.00 -12.85
N THR A 108 -17.75 0.08 -12.32
CA THR A 108 -18.21 0.13 -10.92
C THR A 108 -17.05 -0.01 -9.94
N ILE A 109 -16.16 -0.98 -10.16
CA ILE A 109 -15.00 -1.22 -9.31
C ILE A 109 -14.00 -0.06 -9.42
N CYS A 110 -13.73 0.48 -10.61
CA CYS A 110 -12.90 1.67 -10.80
C CYS A 110 -13.42 2.85 -9.99
N LYS A 111 -14.75 3.07 -10.00
CA LYS A 111 -15.36 4.12 -9.19
C LYS A 111 -15.12 3.89 -7.70
N LEU A 112 -15.30 2.66 -7.20
CA LEU A 112 -15.04 2.33 -5.79
C LEU A 112 -13.58 2.59 -5.39
N ILE A 113 -12.62 2.21 -6.26
CA ILE A 113 -11.20 2.45 -6.02
C ILE A 113 -10.92 3.97 -6.02
N LYS A 114 -11.45 4.70 -7.00
CA LYS A 114 -11.30 6.16 -7.08
C LYS A 114 -11.86 6.86 -5.85
N ASP A 115 -13.02 6.44 -5.36
CA ASP A 115 -13.63 6.99 -4.15
C ASP A 115 -12.75 6.72 -2.92
N ALA A 116 -12.15 5.52 -2.81
CA ALA A 116 -11.20 5.17 -1.76
C ALA A 116 -9.91 6.01 -1.83
N ILE A 117 -9.33 6.21 -3.02
CA ILE A 117 -8.15 7.08 -3.23
C ILE A 117 -8.48 8.55 -2.95
N THR A 118 -9.66 9.01 -3.33
CA THR A 118 -10.13 10.38 -3.01
C THR A 118 -10.22 10.58 -1.51
N LYS A 119 -10.73 9.58 -0.78
CA LYS A 119 -10.78 9.58 0.68
C LYS A 119 -9.40 9.54 1.32
N LEU A 120 -8.47 8.76 0.76
CA LEU A 120 -7.09 8.73 1.20
C LEU A 120 -6.43 10.11 1.06
N ARG A 121 -6.60 10.74 -0.11
CA ARG A 121 -6.06 12.07 -0.43
C ARG A 121 -6.73 13.21 0.33
N SER A 122 -7.88 12.99 0.97
CA SER A 122 -8.54 14.00 1.81
C SER A 122 -7.99 14.05 3.24
N ILE A 123 -7.19 13.07 3.65
CA ILE A 123 -6.48 13.07 4.93
C ILE A 123 -5.48 14.23 4.92
N PRO A 124 -5.58 15.20 5.86
CA PRO A 124 -4.69 16.35 5.89
C PRO A 124 -3.23 15.94 6.06
N ALA A 125 -2.34 16.60 5.32
CA ALA A 125 -0.91 16.40 5.48
C ALA A 125 -0.41 16.99 6.81
N PRO A 126 0.40 16.26 7.60
CA PRO A 126 0.88 16.68 8.92
C PRO A 126 2.07 17.66 8.86
N GLY A 127 2.33 18.29 7.71
CA GLY A 127 3.47 19.18 7.49
C GLY A 127 4.80 18.47 7.21
N TYR A 128 4.76 17.19 6.83
CA TYR A 128 5.93 16.42 6.42
C TYR A 128 5.56 15.36 5.35
N PHE A 129 6.57 14.89 4.63
CA PHE A 129 6.58 13.68 3.81
C PHE A 129 7.19 12.53 4.62
N GLY A 130 6.50 11.40 4.71
CA GLY A 130 6.87 10.29 5.58
C GLY A 130 5.67 9.45 5.95
N MET A 131 5.87 8.46 6.82
CA MET A 131 4.81 7.55 7.25
C MET A 131 4.01 8.12 8.43
N VAL A 132 3.00 7.38 8.89
CA VAL A 132 2.26 7.67 10.13
C VAL A 132 3.24 7.84 11.31
N ASN A 133 2.88 8.68 12.29
CA ASN A 133 3.70 8.94 13.48
C ASN A 133 5.12 9.46 13.17
N ARG A 134 5.26 10.22 12.08
CA ARG A 134 6.53 10.83 11.63
C ARG A 134 7.65 9.79 11.47
N GLN A 135 7.29 8.56 11.11
CA GLN A 135 8.24 7.49 10.84
C GLN A 135 8.89 7.69 9.45
N PRO A 136 10.15 7.25 9.29
CA PRO A 136 10.80 7.22 7.98
C PRO A 136 10.09 6.23 7.04
N TYR A 137 10.29 6.39 5.74
CA TYR A 137 9.92 5.37 4.78
C TYR A 137 10.77 4.11 4.96
N LEU A 138 10.13 2.95 4.88
CA LEU A 138 10.78 1.65 5.12
C LEU A 138 10.95 0.81 3.86
N ASP A 139 10.58 1.32 2.69
CA ASP A 139 10.64 0.53 1.44
C ASP A 139 10.84 1.41 0.19
N GLY A 140 11.02 0.76 -0.96
CA GLY A 140 11.07 1.35 -2.29
C GLY A 140 12.32 2.17 -2.54
N VAL A 141 12.16 3.31 -3.21
CA VAL A 141 13.26 4.25 -3.50
C VAL A 141 13.95 4.73 -2.23
N PHE A 142 13.24 4.72 -1.10
CA PHE A 142 13.74 5.24 0.17
C PHE A 142 14.29 4.16 1.11
N TRP A 143 14.29 2.89 0.69
CA TRP A 143 14.86 1.80 1.46
C TRP A 143 16.39 1.89 1.52
N THR A 144 16.95 1.67 2.71
CA THR A 144 18.39 1.54 2.94
C THR A 144 18.67 0.51 4.04
N VAL A 145 19.84 -0.12 4.02
CA VAL A 145 20.20 -1.18 5.00
C VAL A 145 20.23 -0.68 6.46
N ASN A 146 20.51 0.61 6.68
CA ASN A 146 20.71 1.19 8.01
C ASN A 146 19.76 2.36 8.31
N ASP A 147 18.63 2.45 7.61
CA ASP A 147 17.65 3.53 7.75
C ASP A 147 18.26 4.94 7.68
N ASP A 148 19.13 5.21 6.68
CA ASP A 148 19.80 6.51 6.54
C ASP A 148 18.75 7.63 6.44
N PRO A 149 18.66 8.52 7.44
CA PRO A 149 17.59 9.53 7.50
C PRO A 149 17.70 10.56 6.37
N LYS A 150 18.83 10.65 5.67
CA LYS A 150 18.96 11.49 4.47
C LYS A 150 18.15 10.94 3.29
N ILE A 151 17.86 9.64 3.29
CA ILE A 151 17.12 8.94 2.24
C ILE A 151 15.75 8.49 2.73
N SER A 152 15.65 7.97 3.96
CA SER A 152 14.39 7.42 4.49
C SER A 152 13.47 8.50 5.09
N GLY A 153 14.03 9.67 5.44
CA GLY A 153 13.28 10.81 5.96
C GLY A 153 12.88 10.64 7.43
N PRO A 154 11.76 11.25 7.87
CA PRO A 154 10.80 12.05 7.08
C PRO A 154 11.37 13.41 6.64
N PHE A 155 10.68 14.07 5.69
CA PHE A 155 11.10 15.34 5.10
C PHE A 155 10.07 16.45 5.34
N THR A 156 10.51 17.68 5.58
CA THR A 156 9.61 18.83 5.82
C THR A 156 9.26 19.62 4.56
N SER A 157 9.88 19.28 3.42
CA SER A 157 9.62 19.95 2.15
C SER A 157 9.86 19.01 0.97
N GLN A 158 9.32 19.38 -0.19
CA GLN A 158 9.50 18.61 -1.42
C GLN A 158 10.95 18.66 -1.91
N GLU A 159 11.67 19.76 -1.68
CA GLU A 159 13.10 19.85 -1.97
C GLU A 159 13.91 18.86 -1.14
N GLY A 160 13.52 18.65 0.14
CA GLY A 160 14.10 17.62 0.99
C GLY A 160 13.83 16.22 0.46
N PHE A 161 12.59 15.96 0.04
CA PHE A 161 12.19 14.69 -0.60
C PHE A 161 12.97 14.41 -1.90
N ASN A 162 13.13 15.41 -2.77
CA ASN A 162 13.93 15.27 -3.99
C ASN A 162 15.41 15.06 -3.70
N SER A 163 15.94 15.74 -2.68
CA SER A 163 17.32 15.57 -2.24
C SER A 163 17.57 14.14 -1.76
N ALA A 164 16.59 13.50 -1.12
CA ALA A 164 16.65 12.10 -0.73
C ALA A 164 16.69 11.15 -1.92
N ILE A 165 15.87 11.37 -2.96
CA ILE A 165 15.95 10.61 -4.22
C ILE A 165 17.36 10.74 -4.82
N ILE A 166 17.91 11.95 -4.86
CA ILE A 166 19.25 12.18 -5.43
C ILE A 166 20.34 11.52 -4.58
N GLU A 167 20.23 11.57 -3.25
CA GLU A 167 21.15 10.89 -2.34
C GLU A 167 21.08 9.37 -2.52
N ARG A 168 19.89 8.80 -2.70
CA ARG A 168 19.73 7.39 -3.03
C ARG A 168 20.46 7.05 -4.32
N LEU A 169 20.21 7.80 -5.39
CA LEU A 169 20.84 7.56 -6.68
C LEU A 169 22.37 7.65 -6.58
N ARG A 170 22.91 8.58 -5.78
CA ARG A 170 24.35 8.71 -5.54
C ARG A 170 25.01 7.46 -4.95
N GLN A 171 24.26 6.63 -4.23
CA GLN A 171 24.78 5.37 -3.69
C GLN A 171 25.00 4.29 -4.77
N ILE A 172 24.40 4.47 -5.95
CA ILE A 172 24.35 3.47 -7.02
C ILE A 172 25.05 3.98 -8.28
N GLU A 173 24.95 5.28 -8.54
CA GLU A 173 25.36 5.93 -9.78
C GLU A 173 26.59 6.82 -9.61
N SER A 174 27.27 7.09 -10.73
CA SER A 174 28.42 8.01 -10.74
C SER A 174 28.02 9.47 -10.47
N GLU A 175 28.90 10.23 -9.79
CA GLU A 175 28.69 11.66 -9.55
C GLU A 175 28.49 12.48 -10.84
N GLN A 176 29.07 12.05 -11.97
CA GLN A 176 28.86 12.64 -13.29
C GLN A 176 27.39 12.53 -13.71
N TYR A 177 26.80 11.36 -13.54
CA TYR A 177 25.40 11.12 -13.90
C TYR A 177 24.46 11.82 -12.94
N ILE A 178 24.77 11.84 -11.63
CA ILE A 178 24.02 12.62 -10.64
C ILE A 178 24.01 14.12 -10.99
N ARG A 179 25.14 14.69 -11.43
CA ARG A 179 25.18 16.09 -11.89
C ARG A 179 24.27 16.35 -13.09
N LEU A 180 24.10 15.37 -13.98
CA LEU A 180 23.18 15.45 -15.12
C LEU A 180 21.72 15.37 -14.67
N LEU A 181 21.38 14.41 -13.80
CA LEU A 181 20.01 14.12 -13.37
C LEU A 181 19.45 15.16 -12.40
N ARG A 182 20.26 15.67 -11.48
CA ARG A 182 19.85 16.64 -10.44
C ARG A 182 18.94 17.76 -10.98
N PRO A 183 19.36 18.57 -11.97
CA PRO A 183 18.53 19.66 -12.46
C PRO A 183 17.29 19.16 -13.22
N MET A 184 17.26 17.92 -13.70
CA MET A 184 16.06 17.34 -14.31
C MET A 184 15.03 16.95 -13.23
N ILE A 185 15.47 16.27 -12.18
CA ILE A 185 14.64 15.92 -11.01
C ILE A 185 14.08 17.19 -10.37
N GLU A 186 14.94 18.18 -10.08
CA GLU A 186 14.54 19.43 -9.42
C GLU A 186 13.55 20.28 -10.25
N ARG A 187 13.58 20.15 -11.59
CA ARG A 187 12.63 20.85 -12.49
C ARG A 187 11.34 20.09 -12.70
N THR A 188 11.39 18.76 -12.74
CA THR A 188 10.21 17.93 -13.02
C THR A 188 9.42 17.62 -11.75
N LEU A 189 10.07 17.26 -10.66
CA LEU A 189 9.42 16.81 -9.42
C LEU A 189 9.23 17.99 -8.46
N THR A 190 8.57 19.07 -8.87
CA THR A 190 8.45 20.31 -8.08
C THR A 190 7.01 20.84 -8.02
N GLY A 191 6.64 21.50 -6.91
CA GLY A 191 5.34 22.17 -6.77
C GLY A 191 4.15 21.23 -6.49
N HIS A 192 4.40 20.03 -5.96
CA HIS A 192 3.39 19.03 -5.65
C HIS A 192 3.05 19.05 -4.17
N ARG A 193 1.76 19.03 -3.86
CA ARG A 193 1.31 18.94 -2.47
C ARG A 193 1.53 17.53 -1.91
N PRO A 194 1.81 17.39 -0.60
CA PRO A 194 1.79 16.11 0.08
C PRO A 194 0.36 15.58 0.19
N VAL A 195 0.16 14.31 -0.18
CA VAL A 195 -1.11 13.58 -0.02
C VAL A 195 -0.82 12.19 0.56
N PHE A 196 -1.76 11.61 1.28
CA PHE A 196 -1.62 10.23 1.72
C PHE A 196 -1.75 9.29 0.51
N THR A 197 -0.79 8.39 0.33
CA THR A 197 -0.73 7.39 -0.74
C THR A 197 -0.60 6.00 -0.14
N HIS A 198 -1.16 5.00 -0.82
CA HIS A 198 -0.97 3.59 -0.52
C HIS A 198 0.47 3.16 -0.80
N GLY A 199 1.07 3.68 -1.87
CA GLY A 199 2.47 3.40 -2.23
C GLY A 199 2.70 2.08 -2.98
N ASP A 200 1.73 1.16 -2.94
CA ASP A 200 1.73 -0.12 -3.67
C ASP A 200 0.32 -0.47 -4.21
N LEU A 201 -0.39 0.50 -4.80
CA LEU A 201 -1.72 0.24 -5.38
C LEU A 201 -1.60 -0.64 -6.64
N GLN A 202 -1.76 -1.95 -6.44
CA GLN A 202 -1.75 -2.97 -7.48
C GLN A 202 -3.02 -3.83 -7.42
N PRO A 203 -3.44 -4.47 -8.53
CA PRO A 203 -4.62 -5.35 -8.54
C PRO A 203 -4.60 -6.48 -7.50
N LYS A 204 -3.42 -7.01 -7.16
CA LYS A 204 -3.25 -8.04 -6.12
C LYS A 204 -3.57 -7.55 -4.70
N ASN A 205 -3.50 -6.23 -4.47
CA ASN A 205 -3.69 -5.60 -3.16
C ASN A 205 -5.11 -5.02 -3.03
N ILE A 206 -6.03 -5.36 -3.94
CA ILE A 206 -7.41 -4.88 -3.92
C ILE A 206 -8.33 -6.10 -3.83
N MET A 207 -8.95 -6.33 -2.68
CA MET A 207 -9.97 -7.37 -2.52
C MET A 207 -11.31 -6.85 -3.00
N VAL A 208 -12.04 -7.69 -3.72
CA VAL A 208 -13.37 -7.38 -4.26
C VAL A 208 -14.35 -8.46 -3.80
N GLU A 209 -15.34 -8.03 -3.04
CA GLU A 209 -16.45 -8.85 -2.57
C GLU A 209 -17.70 -8.53 -3.40
N ARG A 210 -18.32 -9.54 -4.00
CA ARG A 210 -19.64 -9.39 -4.65
C ARG A 210 -20.73 -9.56 -3.59
N LEU A 211 -21.46 -8.48 -3.31
CA LEU A 211 -22.50 -8.44 -2.27
C LEU A 211 -23.87 -8.93 -2.75
N GLY A 212 -24.08 -8.98 -4.06
CA GLY A 212 -25.33 -9.41 -4.67
C GLY A 212 -25.66 -8.60 -5.92
N VAL A 213 -26.96 -8.50 -6.22
CA VAL A 213 -27.48 -7.72 -7.34
C VAL A 213 -28.51 -6.73 -6.80
N ARG A 214 -28.35 -5.45 -7.13
CA ARG A 214 -29.29 -4.37 -6.81
C ARG A 214 -29.71 -3.68 -8.10
N ASP A 215 -31.01 -3.58 -8.35
CA ASP A 215 -31.57 -2.97 -9.56
C ASP A 215 -31.03 -3.57 -10.88
N GLY A 216 -30.72 -4.87 -10.87
CA GLY A 216 -30.15 -5.59 -12.02
C GLY A 216 -28.64 -5.38 -12.22
N CYS A 217 -27.99 -4.58 -11.37
CA CYS A 217 -26.54 -4.36 -11.37
C CYS A 217 -25.86 -5.07 -10.20
N PRO A 218 -24.73 -5.77 -10.43
CA PRO A 218 -23.91 -6.30 -9.36
C PRO A 218 -23.44 -5.22 -8.38
N GLU A 219 -23.59 -5.49 -7.08
CA GLU A 219 -23.07 -4.64 -6.01
C GLU A 219 -21.74 -5.20 -5.52
N PHE A 220 -20.73 -4.34 -5.44
CA PHE A 220 -19.38 -4.72 -5.01
C PHE A 220 -18.97 -3.91 -3.79
N LYS A 221 -18.12 -4.51 -2.98
CA LYS A 221 -17.34 -3.83 -1.95
C LYS A 221 -15.86 -4.09 -2.22
N ILE A 222 -15.04 -3.07 -2.05
CA ILE A 222 -13.59 -3.22 -2.10
C ILE A 222 -12.97 -3.09 -0.71
N THR A 223 -11.83 -3.72 -0.51
CA THR A 223 -10.92 -3.48 0.61
C THR A 223 -9.49 -3.46 0.10
N LEU A 224 -8.73 -2.44 0.48
CA LEU A 224 -7.32 -2.29 0.10
C LEU A 224 -6.43 -2.97 1.14
N LEU A 225 -5.45 -3.74 0.67
CA LEU A 225 -4.53 -4.54 1.47
C LEU A 225 -3.09 -4.02 1.37
N ASP A 226 -2.19 -4.54 2.21
CA ASP A 226 -0.74 -4.33 2.11
C ASP A 226 -0.30 -2.86 2.26
N TRP A 227 -0.40 -2.35 3.49
CA TRP A 227 -0.23 -0.92 3.80
C TRP A 227 1.17 -0.55 4.31
N GLU A 228 2.15 -1.44 4.13
CA GLU A 228 3.51 -1.26 4.65
C GLU A 228 4.29 -0.12 3.98
N GLY A 229 3.98 0.18 2.72
CA GLY A 229 4.61 1.27 1.95
C GLY A 229 3.90 2.62 2.04
N ALA A 230 2.84 2.73 2.85
CA ALA A 230 1.94 3.87 2.79
C ALA A 230 2.42 5.07 3.64
N GLY A 231 2.07 6.28 3.20
CA GLY A 231 2.50 7.51 3.84
C GLY A 231 2.11 8.77 3.07
N TRP A 232 2.64 9.92 3.46
CA TRP A 232 2.46 11.19 2.76
C TRP A 232 3.53 11.41 1.71
N PHE A 233 3.18 11.24 0.43
CA PHE A 233 4.05 11.43 -0.71
C PHE A 233 3.55 12.59 -1.59
N PRO A 234 4.36 13.07 -2.54
CA PRO A 234 3.87 13.95 -3.60
C PRO A 234 2.70 13.30 -4.38
N GLU A 235 1.72 14.11 -4.81
CA GLU A 235 0.48 13.60 -5.44
C GLU A 235 0.64 12.78 -6.73
N TYR A 236 1.80 12.87 -7.40
CA TYR A 236 2.15 12.03 -8.55
C TYR A 236 2.53 10.59 -8.18
N TRP A 237 2.88 10.33 -6.92
CA TRP A 237 3.58 9.11 -6.50
C TRP A 237 2.76 7.84 -6.75
N GLU A 238 1.48 7.85 -6.38
CA GLU A 238 0.58 6.71 -6.57
C GLU A 238 0.44 6.33 -8.06
N PHE A 239 0.26 7.32 -8.94
CA PHE A 239 0.16 7.10 -10.38
C PHE A 239 1.44 6.50 -10.94
N CYS A 240 2.60 7.03 -10.53
CA CYS A 240 3.89 6.50 -10.96
C CYS A 240 4.08 5.06 -10.50
N ASN A 241 3.87 4.76 -9.22
CA ASN A 241 4.07 3.41 -8.67
C ASN A 241 3.09 2.40 -9.29
N ALA A 242 1.80 2.73 -9.31
CA ALA A 242 0.77 1.88 -9.88
C ALA A 242 1.01 1.55 -11.36
N THR A 243 1.65 2.45 -12.11
CA THR A 243 1.97 2.24 -13.53
C THR A 243 3.29 1.49 -13.71
N ILE A 244 4.36 1.89 -13.00
CA ILE A 244 5.70 1.29 -13.12
C ILE A 244 5.68 -0.17 -12.65
N ALA A 245 5.13 -0.44 -11.47
CA ALA A 245 5.08 -1.78 -10.89
C ALA A 245 4.23 -2.74 -11.72
N CYS A 246 3.18 -2.22 -12.38
CA CYS A 246 2.26 -3.00 -13.20
C CYS A 246 2.47 -2.83 -14.71
N ARG A 247 3.67 -2.43 -15.16
CA ARG A 247 3.96 -2.17 -16.59
C ARG A 247 3.65 -3.33 -17.55
N PHE A 248 3.58 -4.55 -17.03
CA PHE A 248 3.26 -5.77 -17.78
C PHE A 248 1.82 -6.30 -17.54
N LYS A 249 0.96 -5.51 -16.91
CA LYS A 249 -0.44 -5.86 -16.62
C LYS A 249 -1.39 -4.97 -17.45
N PRO A 250 -1.61 -5.27 -18.75
CA PRO A 250 -2.38 -4.40 -19.64
C PRO A 250 -3.80 -4.11 -19.13
N ALA A 251 -4.48 -5.13 -18.60
CA ALA A 251 -5.83 -4.96 -18.04
C ALA A 251 -5.88 -3.99 -16.84
N TRP A 252 -4.80 -3.84 -16.09
CA TRP A 252 -4.71 -2.82 -15.03
C TRP A 252 -4.45 -1.44 -15.62
N LEU A 253 -3.51 -1.35 -16.57
CA LEU A 253 -3.17 -0.08 -17.23
C LEU A 253 -4.37 0.54 -17.96
N ASP A 254 -5.29 -0.27 -18.48
CA ASP A 254 -6.55 0.21 -19.05
C ASP A 254 -7.46 0.89 -18.02
N LEU A 255 -7.39 0.51 -16.73
CA LEU A 255 -8.22 1.07 -15.66
C LEU A 255 -7.59 2.29 -14.98
N VAL A 256 -6.26 2.40 -14.97
CA VAL A 256 -5.52 3.47 -14.27
C VAL A 256 -6.03 4.88 -14.62
N PRO A 257 -6.29 5.25 -15.90
CA PRO A 257 -6.80 6.57 -16.26
C PRO A 257 -8.16 6.93 -15.64
N ASP A 258 -8.99 5.94 -15.32
CA ASP A 258 -10.30 6.16 -14.69
C ASP A 258 -10.16 6.36 -13.17
N ILE A 259 -9.13 5.77 -12.57
CA ILE A 259 -8.88 5.73 -11.13
C ILE A 259 -8.01 6.91 -10.67
N LEU A 260 -6.92 7.20 -11.39
CA LEU A 260 -5.85 8.12 -10.95
C LEU A 260 -5.68 9.30 -11.91
N GLU A 261 -5.30 10.44 -11.34
CA GLU A 261 -4.82 11.58 -12.12
C GLU A 261 -3.46 11.25 -12.74
N GLN A 262 -3.26 11.67 -13.99
CA GLN A 262 -2.06 11.35 -14.77
C GLN A 262 -1.01 12.43 -14.63
N TYR A 263 0.21 12.00 -14.31
CA TYR A 263 1.39 12.85 -14.13
C TYR A 263 2.49 12.39 -15.09
N SER A 264 2.33 12.70 -16.39
CA SER A 264 3.13 12.10 -17.45
C SER A 264 4.62 12.47 -17.38
N LEU A 265 4.94 13.72 -17.00
CA LEU A 265 6.34 14.16 -16.90
C LEU A 265 7.03 13.54 -15.70
N GLU A 266 6.33 13.51 -14.57
CA GLU A 266 6.76 12.88 -13.33
C GLU A 266 6.93 11.37 -13.53
N PHE A 267 6.01 10.72 -14.25
CA PHE A 267 6.13 9.31 -14.62
C PHE A 267 7.40 9.03 -15.42
N LEU A 268 7.71 9.84 -16.45
CA LEU A 268 8.93 9.66 -17.22
C LEU A 268 10.18 9.85 -16.35
N MET A 269 10.18 10.82 -15.43
CA MET A 269 11.28 11.01 -14.50
C MET A 269 11.40 9.86 -13.49
N MET A 270 10.27 9.39 -12.95
CA MET A 270 10.24 8.28 -12.01
C MET A 270 10.63 6.96 -12.67
N GLN A 271 10.38 6.76 -13.98
CA GLN A 271 10.94 5.63 -14.73
C GLN A 271 12.47 5.65 -14.72
N VAL A 272 13.11 6.82 -14.87
CA VAL A 272 14.58 6.94 -14.76
C VAL A 272 15.06 6.62 -13.35
N VAL A 273 14.37 7.13 -12.33
CA VAL A 273 14.69 6.84 -10.92
C VAL A 273 14.56 5.33 -10.62
N TYR A 274 13.45 4.71 -11.01
CA TYR A 274 13.20 3.29 -10.77
C TYR A 274 14.16 2.40 -11.57
N ALA A 275 14.51 2.78 -12.79
CA ALA A 275 15.52 2.09 -13.58
C ALA A 275 16.85 2.02 -12.82
N ALA A 276 17.35 3.15 -12.31
CA ALA A 276 18.63 3.17 -11.59
C ALA A 276 18.59 2.46 -10.22
N VAL A 277 17.44 2.45 -9.54
CA VAL A 277 17.34 1.88 -8.18
C VAL A 277 17.11 0.36 -8.19
N PHE A 278 16.38 -0.17 -9.19
CA PHE A 278 15.91 -1.56 -9.17
C PHE A 278 16.38 -2.43 -10.35
N TYR A 279 16.99 -1.86 -11.39
CA TYR A 279 17.39 -2.58 -12.60
C TYR A 279 18.84 -2.31 -12.98
#